data_AF-A0A9P5UUF8-F1
#
_entry.id   AF-A0A9P5UUF8-F1
#
_cell.length_a   1.000
_cell.length_b   1.000
_cell.length_c   1.000
_cell.angle_alpha   90.00
_cell.angle_beta   90.00
_cell.angle_gamma   90.00
#
_symmetry.space_group_name_H-M   'P 1'
#
loop_
_entity.id
_entity.type
_entity.pdbx_description
1 polymer ?
#
loop_
_entity_poly.entity_id
_entity_poly.type
_entity_poly.pdbx_seq_one_letter_code
_entity_poly.pdbx_strand_id
1 'polypeptide(L)'
;MSTRINNRDVGTLRQIIQENLQRYTDAPIITVHLIGSFESGLSTNNSDADFTVFNFAQPYLGGTPIEELAKALRWAGCQSVMTIASARVPIVKFVAWGIQ
;
A
#
# COMPACT_ATOMS: atom_id res chain seq x y z
N MET A 1 20.02 -0.32 -15.94
CA MET A 1 20.34 -1.32 -14.90
C MET A 1 19.08 -1.54 -14.09
N SER A 2 18.54 -2.77 -14.05
CA SER A 2 17.36 -3.07 -13.22
C SER A 2 17.83 -3.26 -11.78
N THR A 3 17.46 -2.34 -10.89
CA THR A 3 17.77 -2.41 -9.47
C THR A 3 17.01 -3.60 -8.88
N ARG A 4 17.70 -4.54 -8.23
CA ARG A 4 17.03 -5.68 -7.57
C ARG A 4 16.24 -5.17 -6.38
N ILE A 5 14.91 -5.20 -6.48
CA ILE A 5 14.02 -5.00 -5.34
C ILE A 5 14.21 -6.19 -4.39
N ASN A 6 14.53 -5.90 -3.13
CA ASN A 6 14.71 -6.92 -2.11
C ASN A 6 13.77 -6.67 -0.91
N ASN A 7 13.71 -7.63 0.02
CA ASN A 7 12.83 -7.57 1.19
C ASN A 7 13.05 -6.33 2.07
N ARG A 8 14.27 -5.77 2.10
CA ARG A 8 14.56 -4.54 2.84
C ARG A 8 13.87 -3.35 2.20
N ASP A 9 13.92 -3.24 0.87
CA ASP A 9 13.30 -2.14 0.13
C ASP A 9 11.77 -2.16 0.32
N VAL A 10 11.17 -3.36 0.23
CA VAL A 10 9.73 -3.56 0.47
C VAL A 10 9.37 -3.27 1.93
N GLY A 11 10.21 -3.66 2.89
CA GLY A 11 10.02 -3.34 4.31
C GLY A 11 10.08 -1.84 4.59
N THR A 12 10.98 -1.11 3.93
CA THR A 12 11.05 0.35 4.00
C THR A 12 9.82 1.00 3.35
N LEU A 13 9.39 0.52 2.18
CA LEU A 13 8.16 1.00 1.53
C LEU A 13 6.94 0.82 2.43
N ARG A 14 6.77 -0.36 3.06
CA ARG A 14 5.71 -0.64 4.03
C ARG A 14 5.66 0.41 5.15
N GLN A 15 6.82 0.73 5.72
CA GLN A 15 6.92 1.72 6.80
C GLN A 15 6.53 3.11 6.31
N ILE A 16 7.01 3.53 5.14
CA ILE A 16 6.69 4.86 4.61
C ILE A 16 5.21 4.98 4.26
N ILE A 17 4.60 3.93 3.68
CA ILE A 17 3.15 3.89 3.46
C ILE A 17 2.43 4.05 4.79
N GLN A 18 2.79 3.29 5.82
CA GLN A 18 2.13 3.41 7.13
C GLN A 18 2.21 4.83 7.68
N GLU A 19 3.39 5.44 7.70
CA GLU A 19 3.57 6.81 8.19
C GLU A 19 2.75 7.82 7.39
N ASN A 20 2.69 7.68 6.06
CA ASN A 20 1.91 8.58 5.22
C ASN A 20 0.39 8.41 5.43
N LEU A 21 -0.10 7.18 5.58
CA LEU A 21 -1.50 6.94 5.88
C LEU A 21 -1.88 7.52 7.23
N GLN A 22 -1.06 7.30 8.26
CA GLN A 22 -1.27 7.87 9.59
C GLN A 22 -1.32 9.41 9.57
N ARG A 23 -0.42 10.05 8.80
CA ARG A 23 -0.42 11.52 8.63
C ARG A 23 -1.62 12.02 7.85
N TYR A 24 -2.01 11.33 6.78
CA TYR A 24 -3.13 11.72 5.93
C TYR A 24 -4.45 11.70 6.70
N THR A 25 -4.66 10.70 7.54
CA THR A 25 -5.91 10.52 8.31
C THR A 25 -5.84 11.07 9.73
N ASP A 26 -4.70 11.58 10.18
CA ASP A 26 -4.42 11.91 11.59
C ASP A 26 -4.73 10.74 12.56
N ALA A 27 -4.44 9.51 12.13
CA ALA A 27 -4.81 8.29 12.87
C ALA A 27 -3.60 7.39 13.13
N PRO A 28 -2.95 7.48 14.31
CA PRO A 28 -1.73 6.72 14.62
C PRO A 28 -1.98 5.21 14.75
N ILE A 29 -3.23 4.78 14.86
CA ILE A 29 -3.63 3.37 15.01
C ILE A 29 -3.56 2.56 13.70
N ILE A 30 -3.39 3.23 12.55
CA ILE A 30 -3.26 2.56 11.25
C ILE A 30 -1.97 1.76 11.24
N THR A 31 -2.06 0.49 10.82
CA THR A 31 -0.88 -0.35 10.62
C THR A 31 -0.89 -0.99 9.25
N VAL A 32 0.30 -1.16 8.66
CA VAL A 32 0.49 -1.76 7.34
C VAL A 32 1.39 -2.97 7.49
N HIS A 33 0.92 -4.13 7.02
CA HIS A 33 1.62 -5.40 7.11
C HIS A 33 1.95 -5.91 5.72
N LEU A 34 3.17 -6.40 5.54
CA LEU A 34 3.60 -7.09 4.33
C LEU A 34 3.02 -8.51 4.35
N ILE A 35 2.45 -8.95 3.24
CA ILE A 35 1.96 -10.32 3.06
C ILE A 35 2.50 -10.92 1.75
N GLY A 36 2.20 -12.19 1.51
CA GLY A 36 2.40 -12.82 0.20
C GLY A 36 3.85 -13.24 -0.09
N SER A 37 4.27 -13.08 -1.35
CA SER A 37 5.53 -13.69 -1.83
C SER A 37 6.78 -13.11 -1.17
N PHE A 38 6.79 -11.81 -0.87
CA PHE A 38 7.91 -11.16 -0.17
C PHE A 38 7.96 -11.56 1.31
N GLU A 39 6.81 -11.70 1.98
CA GLU A 39 6.75 -12.16 3.38
C GLU A 39 7.23 -13.61 3.51
N SER A 40 6.82 -14.48 2.58
CA SER A 40 7.18 -15.91 2.57
C SER A 40 8.59 -16.21 2.04
N GLY A 41 9.31 -15.20 1.53
CA GLY A 41 10.64 -15.37 0.93
C GLY A 41 10.63 -16.07 -0.43
N LEU A 42 9.48 -16.16 -1.07
CA LEU A 42 9.27 -16.79 -2.39
C LEU A 42 9.18 -15.76 -3.53
N SER A 43 9.43 -14.48 -3.24
CA SER A 43 9.43 -13.39 -4.22
C SER A 43 10.54 -13.52 -5.25
N THR A 44 10.26 -13.07 -6.46
CA THR A 44 11.24 -12.87 -7.54
C THR A 44 11.42 -11.38 -7.81
N ASN A 45 12.41 -11.00 -8.61
CA ASN A 45 12.71 -9.59 -8.91
C ASN A 45 11.54 -8.81 -9.54
N ASN A 46 10.55 -9.51 -10.11
CA ASN A 46 9.40 -8.92 -10.79
C ASN A 46 8.10 -9.22 -10.03
N SER A 47 8.18 -9.71 -8.80
CA SER A 47 7.00 -9.93 -7.97
C SER A 47 6.43 -8.59 -7.50
N ASP A 48 5.12 -8.49 -7.49
CA ASP A 48 4.39 -7.40 -6.83
C ASP A 48 4.52 -7.58 -5.29
N ALA A 49 4.46 -6.48 -4.55
CA ALA A 49 4.45 -6.46 -3.09
C ALA A 49 3.03 -6.28 -2.54
N ASP A 50 2.58 -7.26 -1.76
CA ASP A 50 1.22 -7.27 -1.21
C ASP A 50 1.21 -6.69 0.21
N PHE A 51 0.31 -5.73 0.46
CA PHE A 51 0.16 -5.12 1.79
C PHE A 51 -1.29 -5.22 2.29
N THR A 52 -1.46 -5.47 3.58
CA THR A 52 -2.74 -5.30 4.28
C THR A 52 -2.71 -4.06 5.16
N VAL A 53 -3.71 -3.19 5.03
CA VAL A 53 -3.90 -2.01 5.86
C VAL A 53 -4.98 -2.29 6.90
N PHE A 54 -4.65 -2.16 8.19
CA PHE A 54 -5.58 -2.32 9.30
C PHE A 54 -5.91 -0.99 9.95
N ASN A 55 -7.10 -0.92 10.54
CA ASN A 55 -7.61 0.27 11.24
C ASN A 55 -7.66 1.53 10.37
N PHE A 56 -7.71 1.37 9.05
CA PHE A 56 -8.13 2.43 8.14
C PHE A 56 -9.63 2.60 8.40
N ALA A 57 -9.98 3.57 9.25
CA ALA A 57 -11.36 3.82 9.67
C ALA A 57 -11.73 5.31 9.56
N GLN A 58 -13.04 5.54 9.50
CA GLN A 58 -13.76 6.78 9.24
C GLN A 58 -13.38 7.98 10.16
N PRO A 59 -13.71 9.23 9.75
CA PRO A 59 -14.67 9.61 8.71
C PRO A 59 -14.09 9.74 7.30
N TYR A 60 -14.63 8.95 6.38
CA TYR A 60 -14.44 9.14 4.94
C TYR A 60 -15.54 10.11 4.48
N LEU A 61 -15.17 11.35 4.15
CA LEU A 61 -16.10 12.39 3.72
C LEU A 61 -16.74 12.01 2.36
N GLY A 62 -17.74 11.12 2.39
CA GLY A 62 -18.54 10.72 1.24
C GLY A 62 -17.96 9.61 0.34
N GLY A 63 -16.91 8.90 0.75
CA GLY A 63 -16.25 7.84 -0.04
C GLY A 63 -16.22 6.47 0.64
N THR A 64 -15.96 5.41 -0.15
CA THR A 64 -15.67 4.08 0.40
C THR A 64 -14.25 4.00 0.97
N PRO A 65 -13.95 3.08 1.92
CA PRO A 65 -12.60 2.93 2.47
C PRO A 65 -11.52 2.74 1.40
N ILE A 66 -11.85 2.02 0.31
CA ILE A 66 -10.89 1.72 -0.75
C ILE A 66 -10.60 2.94 -1.65
N GLU A 67 -11.61 3.78 -1.90
CA GLU A 67 -11.43 5.03 -2.63
C GLU A 67 -10.62 6.04 -1.81
N GLU A 68 -10.87 6.10 -0.50
CA GLU A 68 -10.10 6.98 0.37
C GLU A 68 -8.65 6.51 0.51
N LEU A 69 -8.42 5.20 0.59
CA LEU A 69 -7.07 4.64 0.58
C LEU A 69 -6.33 5.02 -0.72
N ALA A 70 -7.01 4.98 -1.87
CA ALA A 70 -6.42 5.42 -3.13
C ALA A 70 -6.11 6.92 -3.15
N LYS A 71 -6.92 7.78 -2.53
CA LYS A 71 -6.60 9.21 -2.38
C LYS A 71 -5.37 9.42 -1.50
N ALA A 72 -5.29 8.72 -0.37
CA ALA A 72 -4.16 8.80 0.55
C ALA A 72 -2.85 8.36 -0.12
N LEU A 73 -2.89 7.29 -0.92
CA LEU A 73 -1.72 6.83 -1.69
C LEU A 73 -1.29 7.83 -2.77
N ARG A 74 -2.24 8.48 -3.46
CA ARG A 74 -1.91 9.56 -4.41
C ARG A 74 -1.29 10.77 -3.70
N TRP A 75 -1.83 11.16 -2.54
CA TRP A 75 -1.27 12.22 -1.71
C TRP A 75 0.16 11.90 -1.25
N ALA A 76 0.45 10.64 -0.95
CA ALA A 76 1.77 10.14 -0.60
C ALA A 76 2.77 10.09 -1.78
N GLY A 77 2.35 10.45 -3.00
CA GLY A 77 3.19 10.45 -4.19
C GLY A 77 3.28 9.11 -4.92
N CYS A 78 2.45 8.13 -4.57
CA CYS A 78 2.35 6.88 -5.34
C CYS A 78 1.79 7.14 -6.75
N GLN A 79 2.28 6.37 -7.71
CA GLN A 79 1.92 6.47 -9.12
C GLN A 79 0.93 5.37 -9.52
N SER A 80 0.28 5.55 -10.67
CA SER A 80 -0.62 4.53 -11.27
C SER A 80 -1.68 3.98 -10.31
N VAL A 81 -2.17 4.81 -9.38
CA VAL A 81 -3.08 4.39 -8.31
C VAL A 81 -4.47 4.07 -8.87
N MET A 82 -4.88 2.80 -8.80
CA MET A 82 -6.13 2.25 -9.31
C MET A 82 -6.87 1.46 -8.23
N THR A 83 -8.17 1.66 -8.10
CA THR A 83 -9.03 0.87 -7.21
C THR A 83 -9.65 -0.30 -7.98
N ILE A 84 -9.73 -1.47 -7.34
CA ILE A 84 -10.50 -2.62 -7.81
C ILE A 84 -11.53 -2.94 -6.72
N ALA A 85 -12.62 -2.17 -6.71
CA ALA A 85 -13.61 -2.21 -5.62
C ALA A 85 -14.59 -3.39 -5.70
N SER A 86 -14.81 -3.96 -6.90
CA SER A 86 -15.80 -5.03 -7.13
C SER A 86 -15.25 -6.46 -6.91
N ALA A 87 -13.98 -6.60 -6.57
CA ALA A 87 -13.38 -7.90 -6.24
C ALA A 87 -13.91 -8.43 -4.89
N ARG A 88 -13.79 -9.75 -4.69
CA ARG A 88 -14.14 -10.39 -3.40
C ARG A 88 -13.42 -9.73 -2.21
N VAL A 89 -12.19 -9.29 -2.43
CA VAL A 89 -11.41 -8.44 -1.52
C VAL A 89 -11.06 -7.17 -2.31
N PRO A 90 -11.63 -6.01 -1.97
CA PRO A 90 -11.28 -4.76 -2.62
C PRO A 90 -9.80 -4.42 -2.43
N ILE A 91 -9.13 -4.01 -3.50
CA ILE A 91 -7.70 -3.64 -3.46
C ILE A 91 -7.41 -2.30 -4.14
N VAL A 92 -6.28 -1.71 -3.79
CA VAL A 92 -5.67 -0.59 -4.53
C VAL A 92 -4.35 -1.07 -5.12
N LYS A 93 -4.19 -0.96 -6.43
CA LYS A 93 -2.91 -1.17 -7.12
C LYS A 93 -2.21 0.18 -7.28
N PHE A 94 -0.89 0.22 -7.12
CA PHE A 94 -0.10 1.43 -7.29
C PHE A 94 1.35 1.09 -7.65
N VAL A 95 2.15 2.10 -7.95
CA VAL A 95 3.61 1.98 -8.10
C VAL A 95 4.28 2.99 -7.17
N ALA A 96 5.30 2.56 -6.43
CA ALA A 96 6.10 3.42 -5.56
C ALA A 96 7.58 3.03 -5.63
N TRP A 97 8.45 4.00 -5.97
CA TRP A 97 9.90 3.80 -6.10
C TRP A 97 10.31 2.58 -6.96
N GLY A 98 9.54 2.30 -8.02
CA GLY A 98 9.78 1.18 -8.92
C GLY A 98 9.24 -0.17 -8.43
N ILE A 99 8.64 -0.23 -7.25
CA ILE A 99 7.92 -1.41 -6.71
C ILE A 99 6.44 -1.28 -7.10
N GLN A 100 5.85 -2.38 -7.56
CA GLN A 100 4.43 -2.51 -7.85
C GLN A 100 3.73 -3.31 -6.74
#